data_AF-A0AAW5JY81-F1
#
_entry.id   AF-A0AAW5JY81-F1
#
_cell.length_a   1.000
_cell.length_b   1.000
_cell.length_c   1.000
_cell.angle_alpha   90.00
_cell.angle_beta   90.00
_cell.angle_gamma   90.00
#
_symmetry.space_group_name_H-M   'P 1'
#
loop_
_entity.id
_entity.type
_entity.pdbx_description
1 polymer ?
#
loop_
_entity_poly.entity_id
_entity_poly.type
_entity_poly.pdbx_seq_one_letter_code
_entity_poly.pdbx_strand_id
1 'polypeptide(L)'
;GMKEDKASWVSFFQWLRSRGLNGVKLIVGDKCLGMLEAVGEVFPEAKYQRCTVHFYRNVFSVIPHSKVKLVAKMLKAIHAQESK
;
A
#
# COMPACT_ATOMS: atom_id res chain seq x y z
N GLY A 1 15.10 -11.23 -5.00
CA GLY A 1 13.76 -10.84 -4.52
C GLY A 1 12.73 -11.29 -5.52
N MET A 2 11.47 -11.50 -5.09
CA MET A 2 10.38 -11.73 -6.04
C MET A 2 10.23 -10.49 -6.95
N LYS A 3 9.93 -10.71 -8.23
CA LYS A 3 9.64 -9.60 -9.14
C LYS A 3 8.33 -8.94 -8.70
N GLU A 4 8.24 -7.62 -8.77
CA GLU A 4 7.00 -6.90 -8.45
C GLU A 4 6.01 -6.86 -9.63
N ASP A 5 6.00 -7.92 -10.44
CA ASP A 5 5.05 -8.11 -11.52
C ASP A 5 3.75 -8.76 -11.04
N LYS A 6 2.70 -8.65 -11.86
CA LYS A 6 1.37 -9.18 -11.54
C LYS A 6 1.40 -10.67 -11.22
N ALA A 7 2.10 -11.48 -12.02
CA ALA A 7 2.13 -12.94 -11.88
C ALA A 7 2.73 -13.37 -10.53
N SER A 8 3.79 -12.69 -10.09
CA SER A 8 4.42 -12.95 -8.79
C SER A 8 3.48 -12.62 -7.63
N TRP A 9 2.74 -11.50 -7.72
CA TRP A 9 1.76 -11.12 -6.70
C TRP A 9 0.53 -12.04 -6.66
N VAL A 10 0.01 -12.45 -7.83
CA VAL A 10 -1.08 -13.45 -7.91
C VAL A 10 -0.64 -14.74 -7.23
N SER A 11 0.54 -15.25 -7.58
CA SER A 11 1.09 -16.48 -6.98
C SER A 11 1.21 -16.36 -5.46
N PHE A 12 1.69 -15.22 -4.96
CA PHE A 12 1.82 -14.97 -3.53
C PHE A 12 0.46 -14.92 -2.80
N PHE A 13 -0.53 -14.22 -3.37
CA PHE A 13 -1.87 -14.14 -2.79
C PHE A 13 -2.61 -15.48 -2.82
N GLN A 14 -2.46 -16.26 -3.90
CA GLN A 14 -2.99 -17.62 -3.98
C GLN A 14 -2.33 -18.55 -2.94
N TRP A 15 -1.02 -18.40 -2.72
CA TRP A 15 -0.30 -19.13 -1.67
C TRP A 15 -0.83 -18.79 -0.26
N LEU A 16 -1.21 -17.53 0.00
CA LEU A 16 -1.86 -17.18 1.26
C LEU A 16 -3.25 -17.85 1.41
N ARG A 17 -4.05 -17.86 0.34
CA ARG A 17 -5.37 -18.53 0.33
C ARG A 17 -5.25 -20.03 0.56
N SER A 18 -4.27 -20.70 -0.05
CA SER A 18 -4.06 -22.15 0.14
C SER A 18 -3.69 -22.50 1.58
N ARG A 19 -3.16 -21.54 2.34
CA ARG A 19 -2.90 -21.64 3.79
C ARG A 19 -4.10 -21.29 4.66
N GLY A 20 -5.26 -21.07 4.06
CA GLY A 20 -6.51 -20.80 4.76
C GLY A 20 -6.83 -19.32 4.98
N LEU A 21 -6.06 -18.37 4.40
CA LEU A 21 -6.42 -16.96 4.47
C LEU A 21 -7.76 -16.72 3.75
N ASN A 22 -8.74 -16.25 4.51
CA ASN A 22 -10.09 -15.95 4.02
C ASN A 22 -10.63 -14.66 4.66
N GLY A 23 -11.70 -14.10 4.09
CA GLY A 23 -12.37 -12.93 4.66
C GLY A 23 -11.58 -11.62 4.60
N VAL A 24 -10.55 -11.52 3.76
CA VAL A 24 -9.70 -10.32 3.64
C VAL A 24 -10.55 -9.10 3.27
N LYS A 25 -10.52 -8.05 4.10
CA LYS A 25 -11.28 -6.81 3.89
C LYS A 25 -10.42 -5.63 3.41
N LEU A 26 -9.13 -5.64 3.73
CA LEU A 26 -8.20 -4.57 3.42
C LEU A 26 -6.82 -5.13 3.14
N ILE A 27 -6.22 -4.69 2.04
CA ILE A 27 -4.82 -4.96 1.69
C ILE A 27 -4.08 -3.63 1.65
N VAL A 28 -2.93 -3.57 2.35
CA VAL A 28 -2.11 -2.36 2.46
C VAL A 28 -0.73 -2.59 1.87
N GLY A 29 -0.30 -1.78 0.90
CA GLY A 29 1.05 -1.89 0.30
C GLY A 29 1.54 -0.61 -0.37
N ASP A 30 2.73 -0.60 -0.97
CA ASP A 30 3.35 0.62 -1.54
C ASP A 30 2.95 0.92 -3.00
N LYS A 31 1.71 0.58 -3.38
CA LYS A 31 1.14 0.93 -4.69
C LYS A 31 1.99 0.44 -5.89
N CYS A 32 2.64 -0.71 -5.79
CA CYS A 32 3.23 -1.36 -6.95
C CYS A 32 2.11 -1.88 -7.87
N LEU A 33 2.23 -1.64 -9.18
CA LEU A 33 1.17 -1.88 -10.16
C LEU A 33 0.76 -3.37 -10.21
N GLY A 34 1.74 -4.28 -10.20
CA GLY A 34 1.49 -5.72 -10.22
C GLY A 34 0.66 -6.20 -9.02
N MET A 35 0.86 -5.62 -7.84
CA MET A 35 0.06 -5.95 -6.65
C MET A 35 -1.37 -5.42 -6.80
N LEU A 36 -1.56 -4.19 -7.27
CA LEU A 36 -2.90 -3.61 -7.45
C LEU A 36 -3.77 -4.46 -8.39
N GLU A 37 -3.19 -4.91 -9.49
CA GLU A 37 -3.86 -5.79 -10.44
C GLU A 37 -4.16 -7.17 -9.82
N ALA A 38 -3.22 -7.73 -9.06
CA ALA A 38 -3.39 -9.02 -8.38
C ALA A 38 -4.43 -8.97 -7.25
N VAL A 39 -4.57 -7.85 -6.53
CA VAL A 39 -5.57 -7.69 -5.48
C VAL A 39 -6.97 -7.87 -6.05
N GLY A 40 -7.29 -7.18 -7.15
CA GLY A 40 -8.61 -7.28 -7.79
C GLY A 40 -8.91 -8.67 -8.33
N GLU A 41 -7.87 -9.45 -8.67
CA GLU A 41 -8.03 -10.82 -9.17
C GLU A 41 -8.22 -11.86 -8.05
N VAL A 42 -7.42 -11.78 -6.97
CA VAL A 42 -7.40 -12.84 -5.94
C VAL A 42 -8.33 -12.54 -4.76
N PHE A 43 -8.53 -11.25 -4.44
CA PHE A 43 -9.35 -10.76 -3.33
C PHE A 43 -10.27 -9.60 -3.79
N PRO A 44 -11.23 -9.85 -4.70
CA PRO A 44 -12.02 -8.78 -5.34
C PRO A 44 -12.85 -7.95 -4.35
N GLU A 45 -13.26 -8.52 -3.21
CA GLU A 45 -14.02 -7.81 -2.17
C GLU A 45 -13.13 -7.02 -1.20
N ALA A 46 -11.81 -7.22 -1.25
CA ALA A 46 -10.88 -6.50 -0.39
C ALA A 46 -10.67 -5.08 -0.92
N LYS A 47 -10.76 -4.09 -0.03
CA LYS A 47 -10.32 -2.74 -0.34
C LYS A 47 -8.80 -2.71 -0.41
N TYR A 48 -8.28 -1.81 -1.22
CA TYR A 48 -6.85 -1.50 -1.24
C TYR A 48 -6.58 -0.14 -0.61
N GLN A 49 -5.52 -0.05 0.19
CA GLN A 49 -4.98 1.21 0.71
C GLN A 49 -3.48 1.27 0.47
N ARG A 50 -2.99 2.44 0.04
CA ARG A 50 -1.54 2.67 0.02
C ARG A 50 -1.02 2.81 1.45
N CYS A 51 0.06 2.11 1.75
CA CYS A 51 0.75 2.20 3.04
C CYS A 51 1.21 3.63 3.31
N THR A 52 0.71 4.24 4.38
CA THR A 52 1.02 5.63 4.76
C THR A 52 2.48 5.81 5.14
N VAL A 53 3.10 4.80 5.75
CA VAL A 53 4.53 4.80 6.10
C VAL A 53 5.39 4.88 4.84
N HIS A 54 5.10 4.03 3.85
CA HIS A 54 5.80 4.07 2.57
C HIS A 54 5.55 5.38 1.81
N PHE A 55 4.31 5.88 1.83
CA PHE A 55 3.99 7.17 1.26
C PHE A 55 4.85 8.30 1.85
N TYR A 56 5.00 8.35 3.18
CA TYR A 56 5.84 9.36 3.85
C TYR A 56 7.30 9.21 3.43
N ARG A 57 7.83 7.99 3.40
CA ARG A 57 9.21 7.73 2.95
C ARG A 57 9.44 8.21 1.52
N ASN A 58 8.51 7.95 0.61
CA ASN A 58 8.62 8.34 -0.80
C ASN A 58 8.50 9.87 -0.97
N VAL A 59 7.71 10.55 -0.13
CA VAL A 59 7.71 12.02 -0.10
C VAL A 59 9.05 12.54 0.43
N PHE A 60 9.57 11.96 1.52
CA PHE A 60 10.82 12.40 2.13
C PHE A 60 12.04 12.20 1.23
N SER A 61 12.00 11.26 0.28
CA SER A 61 13.10 11.04 -0.66
C SER A 61 13.22 12.10 -1.76
N VAL A 62 12.19 12.93 -1.97
CA VAL A 62 12.16 13.93 -3.07
C VAL A 62 12.14 15.37 -2.58
N ILE A 63 12.18 15.60 -1.26
CA ILE A 63 12.21 16.95 -0.66
C ILE A 63 13.57 17.23 -0.01
N PRO A 64 13.95 18.51 0.16
CA PRO A 64 15.14 18.87 0.93
C PRO A 64 15.04 18.39 2.39
N HIS A 65 16.14 17.87 2.94
CA HIS A 65 16.20 17.36 4.31
C HIS A 65 15.78 18.40 5.36
N SER A 66 16.10 19.68 5.13
CA SER A 66 15.71 20.80 5.99
C SER A 66 14.19 21.01 6.08
N LYS A 67 13.41 20.49 5.12
CA LYS A 67 11.95 20.64 5.06
C LYS A 67 11.19 19.43 5.61
N VAL A 68 11.86 18.31 5.91
CA VAL A 68 11.22 17.05 6.35
C VAL A 68 10.30 17.26 7.56
N LYS A 69 10.76 18.00 8.58
CA LYS A 69 9.94 18.28 9.79
C LYS A 69 8.66 19.04 9.47
N LEU A 70 8.72 20.02 8.56
CA LEU A 70 7.57 20.83 8.16
C LEU A 70 6.58 19.97 7.36
N VAL A 71 7.05 19.26 6.34
CA VAL A 71 6.22 18.41 5.48
C VAL A 71 5.57 17.28 6.29
N ALA A 72 6.29 16.67 7.22
CA ALA A 72 5.73 15.64 8.10
C ALA A 72 4.56 16.16 8.95
N LYS A 73 4.63 17.40 9.46
CA LYS A 73 3.51 18.03 10.20
C LYS A 73 2.30 18.23 9.29
N MET A 74 2.52 18.72 8.07
CA MET A 74 1.44 18.94 7.10
C MET A 74 0.76 17.62 6.70
N LEU A 75 1.53 16.59 6.38
CA LEU A 75 0.99 15.27 6.04
C LEU A 75 0.21 14.64 7.20
N LYS A 76 0.64 14.85 8.46
CA LYS A 76 -0.09 14.37 9.64
C LYS A 76 -1.43 15.08 9.78
N ALA A 77 -1.45 16.40 9.55
CA ALA A 77 -2.69 17.17 9.57
C ALA A 77 -3.68 16.69 8.49
N ILE A 78 -3.21 16.39 7.28
CA ILE A 78 -4.04 15.84 6.19
C ILE A 78 -4.66 14.50 6.60
N HIS A 79 -3.89 13.59 7.20
CA HIS A 79 -4.41 12.28 7.60
C HIS A 79 -5.33 12.32 8.82
N ALA A 80 -5.18 13.33 9.68
CA ALA A 80 -6.05 13.54 10.84
C ALA A 80 -7.31 14.36 10.49
N GLN A 81 -7.42 14.87 9.26
CA GLN A 81 -8.56 15.67 8.84
C GLN A 81 -9.81 14.80 8.75
N GLU A 82 -10.85 15.17 9.50
CA GLU A 82 -12.17 14.56 9.41
C GLU A 82 -12.86 14.93 8.09
N SER A 83 -13.71 14.04 7.59
CA SER A 83 -14.56 14.34 6.44
C SER A 83 -15.63 15.37 6.86
N LYS A 84 -15.91 16.34 6.00
CA LYS A 84 -17.04 17.26 6.18
C LYS A 84 -18.37 16.56 5.91
#